data_AF-A0A8C6J2E1-F1
#
_entry.id   AF-A0A8C6J2E1-F1
#
_cell.length_a   1.000
_cell.length_b   1.000
_cell.length_c   1.000
_cell.angle_alpha   90.00
_cell.angle_beta   90.00
_cell.angle_gamma   90.00
#
_symmetry.space_group_name_H-M   'P 1'
#
loop_
_entity.id
_entity.type
_entity.pdbx_description
1 polymer ?
#
loop_
_entity_poly.entity_id
_entity_poly.type
_entity_poly.pdbx_seq_one_letter_code
_entity_poly.pdbx_strand_id
1 'polypeptide(L)'
;MAEELFSKLFNFPKTHPLPAMPESSDTADSQNLLKLLIDERMRCEYLKVNYQNVKAENLRLKKEYTKSQDELKRLLAEKQTVHKKIQQLLSECQEELLGKTRELKNLKIQVITSQKLELLNAQIQEAFESSMAELHQKLENEVEKCRTEYNKLRYEHAFLKSEFERQQEENSPFLFLINNYQVARLLKDKELHNQLLDLTRDSKCMEALSREKAQLIQKMKGLEAEVEELRSEKDNCSVQADSVQRAQVQQLAEMQAMARFLETEKKSAELQIDQIEKELRMSHEQNFLLTTKLHKLEQEVNSLVTQVKEFKHSHKLEVTNVKLEAARTKSEIEKEINKIQSKMYGKTYNYFLIISFVTSR
;
A
#
# COMPACT_ATOMS: atom_id res chain seq x y z
N MET A 1 58.07 -10.01 33.61
CA MET A 1 59.05 -9.50 32.61
C MET A 1 60.02 -8.45 33.19
N ALA A 2 59.69 -7.77 34.30
CA ALA A 2 60.61 -6.83 34.97
C ALA A 2 61.67 -7.50 35.87
N GLU A 3 61.39 -8.69 36.43
CA GLU A 3 62.33 -9.41 37.31
C GLU A 3 63.48 -10.10 36.56
N GLU A 4 63.27 -10.48 35.30
CA GLU A 4 64.25 -11.24 34.50
C GLU A 4 65.35 -10.33 33.92
N LEU A 5 65.04 -9.04 33.72
CA LEU A 5 66.03 -8.02 33.32
C LEU A 5 66.85 -7.54 34.53
N PHE A 6 66.29 -7.58 35.74
CA PHE A 6 67.00 -7.20 36.96
C PHE A 6 68.12 -8.18 37.32
N SER A 7 67.90 -9.49 37.08
CA SER A 7 68.92 -10.53 37.33
C SER A 7 70.07 -10.55 36.31
N LYS A 8 69.91 -9.97 35.11
CA LYS A 8 70.98 -9.88 34.10
C LYS A 8 71.89 -8.66 34.28
N LEU A 9 71.42 -7.60 34.94
CA LEU A 9 72.17 -6.35 35.13
C LEU A 9 73.05 -6.31 36.39
N PHE A 10 72.77 -7.16 37.39
CA PHE A 10 73.47 -7.19 38.68
C PHE A 10 74.13 -8.54 38.98
N ASN A 11 74.98 -9.03 38.08
CA ASN A 11 75.95 -10.07 38.44
C ASN A 11 77.21 -9.41 39.01
N PHE A 12 77.23 -9.18 40.31
CA PHE A 12 78.48 -8.89 41.02
C PHE A 12 79.34 -10.17 41.08
N PRO A 13 80.66 -10.09 40.82
CA PRO A 13 81.52 -11.25 40.99
C PRO A 13 81.59 -11.64 42.47
N LYS A 14 81.33 -12.92 42.74
CA LYS A 14 81.44 -13.55 44.06
C LYS A 14 82.86 -13.36 44.60
N THR A 15 82.96 -12.75 45.78
CA THR A 15 84.18 -12.78 46.60
C THR A 15 84.38 -14.20 47.10
N HIS A 16 85.55 -14.79 46.79
CA HIS A 16 86.03 -16.03 47.39
C HIS A 16 87.28 -15.74 48.23
N PRO A 17 87.56 -16.57 49.26
CA PRO A 17 88.32 -16.17 50.45
C PRO A 17 89.84 -16.23 50.24
N LEU A 18 90.55 -15.37 50.97
CA LEU A 18 91.99 -15.40 51.16
C LEU A 18 92.45 -16.72 51.81
N PRO A 19 93.50 -17.38 51.30
CA PRO A 19 94.37 -18.26 52.09
C PRO A 19 95.65 -17.53 52.54
N ALA A 20 96.19 -17.99 53.66
CA ALA A 20 97.30 -17.39 54.39
C ALA A 20 98.68 -17.96 53.99
N MET A 21 99.69 -17.06 53.90
CA MET A 21 101.18 -17.19 54.07
C MET A 21 101.95 -18.20 53.17
N PRO A 22 103.29 -18.17 52.96
CA PRO A 22 104.37 -17.20 53.29
C PRO A 22 105.34 -16.85 52.10
N GLU A 23 106.15 -15.80 52.33
CA GLU A 23 107.47 -15.39 51.77
C GLU A 23 108.06 -15.95 50.45
N SER A 24 108.22 -15.04 49.45
CA SER A 24 109.36 -14.83 48.51
C SER A 24 108.93 -14.57 47.03
N SER A 25 109.18 -13.35 46.50
CA SER A 25 109.52 -12.98 45.09
C SER A 25 108.98 -11.60 44.60
N ASP A 26 109.82 -10.56 44.68
CA ASP A 26 109.47 -9.17 44.28
C ASP A 26 109.10 -8.98 42.78
N THR A 27 109.37 -9.95 41.90
CA THR A 27 109.03 -9.88 40.46
C THR A 27 107.67 -10.49 40.12
N ALA A 28 107.16 -11.45 40.91
CA ALA A 28 105.85 -12.05 40.69
C ALA A 28 104.73 -11.11 41.15
N ASP A 29 104.94 -10.36 42.23
CA ASP A 29 103.97 -9.41 42.77
C ASP A 29 103.72 -8.20 41.85
N SER A 30 104.76 -7.71 41.17
CA SER A 30 104.65 -6.63 40.18
C SER A 30 103.85 -7.05 38.94
N GLN A 31 104.05 -8.27 38.43
CA GLN A 31 103.29 -8.80 37.29
C GLN A 31 101.83 -9.06 37.65
N ASN A 32 101.55 -9.54 38.87
CA ASN A 32 100.19 -9.72 39.38
C ASN A 32 99.44 -8.38 39.52
N LEU A 33 100.11 -7.34 40.02
CA LEU A 33 99.56 -5.99 40.12
C LEU A 33 99.24 -5.39 38.74
N LEU A 34 100.13 -5.54 37.75
CA LEU A 34 99.91 -5.07 36.39
C LEU A 34 98.68 -5.75 35.75
N LYS A 35 98.53 -7.05 35.96
CA LYS A 35 97.38 -7.83 35.48
C LYS A 35 96.08 -7.35 36.13
N LEU A 36 96.07 -7.12 37.44
CA LEU A 36 94.93 -6.55 38.16
C LEU A 36 94.51 -5.18 37.62
N LEU A 37 95.47 -4.30 37.29
CA LEU A 37 95.18 -2.99 36.71
C LEU A 37 94.60 -3.09 35.28
N ILE A 38 95.08 -4.03 34.48
CA ILE A 38 94.53 -4.30 33.14
C ILE A 38 93.11 -4.84 33.24
N ASP A 39 92.87 -5.82 34.12
CA ASP A 39 91.56 -6.42 34.34
C ASP A 39 90.55 -5.37 34.84
N GLU A 40 90.97 -4.49 35.76
CA GLU A 40 90.11 -3.44 36.28
C GLU A 40 89.82 -2.35 35.25
N ARG A 41 90.82 -1.97 34.43
CA ARG A 41 90.61 -1.06 33.28
C ARG A 41 89.60 -1.65 32.30
N MET A 42 89.72 -2.93 31.97
CA MET A 42 88.78 -3.63 31.09
C MET A 42 87.37 -3.68 31.69
N ARG A 43 87.26 -3.91 33.00
CA ARG A 43 85.99 -3.85 33.73
C ARG A 43 85.37 -2.46 33.71
N CYS A 44 86.15 -1.40 33.91
CA CYS A 44 85.66 -0.02 33.81
C CYS A 44 85.13 0.31 32.40
N GLU A 45 85.85 -0.09 31.35
CA GLU A 45 85.39 0.12 29.96
C GLU A 45 84.11 -0.69 29.67
N TYR A 46 84.02 -1.94 30.15
CA TYR A 46 82.81 -2.74 30.04
C TYR A 46 81.61 -2.07 30.73
N LEU A 47 81.79 -1.59 31.97
CA LEU A 47 80.73 -0.92 32.71
C LEU A 47 80.29 0.38 32.02
N LYS A 48 81.22 1.12 31.42
CA LYS A 48 80.93 2.34 30.65
C LYS A 48 80.12 2.04 29.40
N VAL A 49 80.50 1.03 28.62
CA VAL A 49 79.73 0.60 27.43
C VAL A 49 78.35 0.11 27.84
N ASN A 50 78.26 -0.70 28.90
CA ASN A 50 76.99 -1.20 29.41
C ASN A 50 76.07 -0.06 29.87
N TYR A 51 76.61 0.94 30.59
CA TYR A 51 75.86 2.13 30.99
C TYR A 51 75.31 2.90 29.77
N GLN A 52 76.12 3.10 28.72
CA GLN A 52 75.65 3.76 27.51
C GLN A 52 74.55 2.97 26.80
N ASN A 53 74.67 1.64 26.73
CA ASN A 53 73.63 0.78 26.16
C ASN A 53 72.31 0.86 26.93
N VAL A 54 72.37 0.77 28.27
CA VAL A 54 71.18 0.89 29.13
C VAL A 54 70.55 2.28 29.00
N LYS A 55 71.37 3.34 28.91
CA LYS A 55 70.88 4.70 28.70
C LYS A 55 70.18 4.87 27.35
N ALA A 56 70.75 4.31 26.28
CA ALA A 56 70.15 4.33 24.95
C ALA A 56 68.82 3.57 24.92
N GLU A 57 68.78 2.40 25.57
CA GLU A 57 67.57 1.58 25.65
C GLU A 57 66.48 2.24 26.49
N ASN A 58 66.83 2.86 27.61
CA ASN A 58 65.88 3.63 28.42
C ASN A 58 65.26 4.79 27.61
N LEU A 59 66.08 5.49 26.81
CA LEU A 59 65.59 6.54 25.92
C LEU A 59 64.67 5.99 24.82
N ARG A 60 64.99 4.82 24.25
CA ARG A 60 64.14 4.13 23.26
C ARG A 60 62.78 3.77 23.86
N LEU A 61 62.78 3.12 25.02
CA LEU A 61 61.56 2.75 25.73
C LEU A 61 60.72 3.97 26.12
N LYS A 62 61.35 5.08 26.53
CA LYS A 62 60.63 6.32 26.83
C LYS A 62 59.96 6.92 25.58
N LYS A 63 60.62 6.86 24.42
CA LYS A 63 60.04 7.26 23.13
C LYS A 63 58.89 6.34 22.71
N GLU A 64 59.01 5.04 22.92
CA GLU A 64 57.94 4.08 22.63
C GLU A 64 56.74 4.28 23.57
N TYR A 65 56.98 4.47 24.86
CA TYR A 65 55.92 4.75 25.84
C TYR A 65 55.13 6.02 25.48
N THR A 66 55.83 7.11 25.13
CA THR A 66 55.17 8.36 24.73
C THR A 66 54.36 8.20 23.44
N LYS A 67 54.89 7.48 22.43
CA LYS A 67 54.14 7.15 21.21
C LYS A 67 52.86 6.37 21.51
N SER A 68 52.95 5.30 22.30
CA SER A 68 51.78 4.48 22.67
C SER A 68 50.76 5.28 23.48
N GLN A 69 51.22 6.19 24.35
CA GLN A 69 50.34 7.07 25.11
C GLN A 69 49.58 8.05 24.20
N ASP A 70 50.24 8.61 23.19
CA ASP A 70 49.61 9.53 22.24
C ASP A 70 48.65 8.81 21.29
N GLU A 71 48.97 7.58 20.88
CA GLU A 71 48.08 6.71 20.11
C GLU A 71 46.82 6.35 20.91
N LEU A 72 46.97 6.03 22.20
CA LEU A 72 45.83 5.77 23.09
C LEU A 72 44.91 6.99 23.24
N LYS A 73 45.47 8.20 23.36
CA LYS A 73 44.68 9.44 23.37
C LYS A 73 43.93 9.66 22.06
N ARG A 74 44.58 9.39 20.92
CA ARG A 74 43.96 9.51 19.60
C ARG A 74 42.79 8.54 19.43
N LEU A 75 42.99 7.27 19.77
CA LEU A 75 41.95 6.23 19.72
C LEU A 75 40.78 6.57 20.66
N LEU A 76 41.06 7.15 21.84
CA LEU A 76 40.01 7.58 22.75
C LEU A 76 39.15 8.71 22.16
N ALA A 77 39.78 9.69 21.51
CA ALA A 77 39.08 10.77 20.82
C ALA A 77 38.24 10.23 19.64
N GLU A 78 38.82 9.34 18.82
CA GLU A 78 38.11 8.70 17.72
C GLU A 78 36.89 7.91 18.22
N LYS A 79 37.05 7.09 19.26
CA LYS A 79 35.92 6.38 19.90
C LYS A 79 34.81 7.35 20.33
N GLN A 80 35.15 8.48 20.93
CA GLN A 80 34.17 9.49 21.34
C GLN A 80 33.45 10.11 20.15
N THR A 81 34.15 10.40 19.05
CA THR A 81 33.53 10.94 17.83
C THR A 81 32.57 9.95 17.18
N VAL A 82 32.96 8.68 17.09
CA VAL A 82 32.12 7.60 16.55
C VAL A 82 30.89 7.40 17.43
N HIS A 83 31.05 7.42 18.75
CA HIS A 83 29.93 7.29 19.67
C HIS A 83 28.90 8.43 19.50
N LYS A 84 29.36 9.68 19.38
CA LYS A 84 28.47 10.82 19.08
C LYS A 84 27.73 10.65 17.76
N LYS A 85 28.42 10.18 16.72
CA LYS A 85 27.82 9.94 15.39
C LYS A 85 26.74 8.84 15.43
N ILE A 86 27.01 7.75 16.15
CA ILE A 86 26.02 6.68 16.35
C ILE A 86 24.81 7.22 17.13
N GLN A 87 25.03 8.01 18.18
CA GLN A 87 23.96 8.60 18.97
C GLN A 87 23.08 9.55 18.13
N GLN A 88 23.69 10.35 17.26
CA GLN A 88 22.98 11.21 16.33
C GLN A 88 22.11 10.40 15.36
N LEU A 89 22.69 9.41 14.67
CA LEU A 89 21.96 8.55 13.73
C LEU A 89 20.78 7.83 14.41
N LEU A 90 20.96 7.40 15.66
CA LEU A 90 19.91 6.75 16.43
C LEU A 90 18.75 7.71 16.74
N SER A 91 19.04 8.98 17.04
CA SER A 91 18.03 10.03 17.22
C SER A 91 17.26 10.30 15.92
N GLU A 92 17.97 10.42 14.79
CA GLU A 92 17.37 10.64 13.47
C GLU A 92 16.43 9.50 13.08
N CYS A 93 16.85 8.24 13.25
CA CYS A 93 15.99 7.09 13.00
C CYS A 93 14.75 7.05 13.91
N GLN A 94 14.87 7.45 15.18
CA GLN A 94 13.74 7.53 16.10
C GLN A 94 12.74 8.61 15.68
N GLU A 95 13.22 9.78 15.25
CA GLU A 95 12.38 10.85 14.73
C GLU A 95 11.63 10.45 13.45
N GLU A 96 12.32 9.80 12.52
CA GLU A 96 11.72 9.29 11.28
C GLU A 96 10.65 8.24 11.57
N LEU A 97 10.91 7.29 12.47
CA LEU A 97 9.95 6.28 12.89
C LEU A 97 8.69 6.91 13.51
N LEU A 98 8.85 7.93 14.34
CA LEU A 98 7.74 8.68 14.91
C LEU A 98 6.96 9.44 13.82
N GLY A 99 7.66 10.05 12.86
CA GLY A 99 7.05 10.68 11.69
C GLY A 99 6.18 9.72 10.89
N LYS A 100 6.74 8.57 10.49
CA LYS A 100 6.02 7.51 9.75
C LYS A 100 4.83 6.96 10.52
N THR A 101 4.96 6.80 11.85
CA THR A 101 3.86 6.36 12.71
C THR A 101 2.70 7.36 12.72
N ARG A 102 3.00 8.68 12.73
CA ARG A 102 1.96 9.73 12.63
C ARG A 102 1.30 9.75 11.26
N GLU A 103 2.08 9.65 10.18
CA GLU A 103 1.57 9.56 8.81
C GLU A 103 0.61 8.37 8.65
N LEU A 104 0.99 7.19 9.15
CA LEU A 104 0.15 6.00 9.11
C LEU A 104 -1.17 6.21 9.88
N LYS A 105 -1.12 6.81 11.07
CA LYS A 105 -2.33 7.14 11.84
C LYS A 105 -3.24 8.12 11.08
N ASN A 106 -2.67 9.13 10.44
CA ASN A 106 -3.44 10.09 9.64
C ASN A 106 -4.10 9.40 8.43
N LEU A 107 -3.35 8.56 7.71
CA LEU A 107 -3.89 7.79 6.59
C LEU A 107 -5.00 6.84 7.06
N LYS A 108 -4.85 6.19 8.21
CA LYS A 108 -5.90 5.32 8.79
C LYS A 108 -7.20 6.08 9.12
N ILE A 109 -7.11 7.38 9.44
CA ILE A 109 -8.29 8.24 9.65
C ILE A 109 -8.89 8.71 8.31
N GLN A 110 -8.06 8.93 7.29
CA GLN A 110 -8.50 9.33 5.94
C GLN A 110 -9.13 8.18 5.15
N VAL A 111 -8.62 6.96 5.28
CA VAL A 111 -9.24 5.75 4.71
C VAL A 111 -10.66 5.66 5.27
N ILE A 112 -11.63 5.48 4.37
CA ILE A 112 -13.05 5.33 4.71
C ILE A 112 -13.15 4.29 5.83
N THR A 113 -13.48 4.76 7.04
CA THR A 113 -13.72 3.89 8.19
C THR A 113 -14.98 3.07 7.92
N SER A 114 -15.07 1.86 8.47
CA SER A 114 -16.25 0.98 8.34
C SER A 114 -17.55 1.73 8.58
N GLN A 115 -17.59 2.62 9.58
CA GLN A 115 -18.75 3.46 9.87
C GLN A 115 -19.15 4.42 8.75
N LYS A 116 -18.18 5.04 8.06
CA LYS A 116 -18.47 5.93 6.92
C LYS A 116 -18.97 5.12 5.72
N LEU A 117 -18.45 3.91 5.52
CA LEU A 117 -18.91 2.99 4.49
C LEU A 117 -20.34 2.51 4.77
N GLU A 118 -20.63 2.13 6.02
CA GLU A 118 -21.96 1.73 6.47
C GLU A 118 -22.97 2.86 6.31
N LEU A 119 -22.61 4.09 6.68
CA LEU A 119 -23.45 5.28 6.47
C LEU A 119 -23.73 5.51 4.97
N LEU A 120 -22.71 5.43 4.13
CA LEU A 120 -22.86 5.61 2.68
C LEU A 120 -23.75 4.51 2.08
N ASN A 121 -23.56 3.26 2.48
CA ASN A 121 -24.40 2.14 2.06
C ASN A 121 -25.86 2.33 2.51
N ALA A 122 -26.09 2.80 3.75
CA ALA A 122 -27.43 3.10 4.24
C ALA A 122 -28.09 4.23 3.43
N GLN A 123 -27.36 5.29 3.10
CA GLN A 123 -27.86 6.40 2.26
C GLN A 123 -28.22 5.94 0.84
N ILE A 124 -27.38 5.10 0.23
CA ILE A 124 -27.65 4.52 -1.10
C ILE A 124 -28.90 3.63 -1.03
N GLN A 125 -29.00 2.79 0.01
CA GLN A 125 -30.14 1.89 0.20
C GLN A 125 -31.44 2.68 0.39
N GLU A 126 -31.44 3.72 1.23
CA GLU A 126 -32.60 4.58 1.48
C GLU A 126 -33.04 5.32 0.21
N ALA A 127 -32.10 5.88 -0.55
CA ALA A 127 -32.39 6.57 -1.82
C ALA A 127 -32.99 5.60 -2.86
N PHE A 128 -32.46 4.39 -2.94
CA PHE A 128 -32.98 3.34 -3.82
C PHE A 128 -34.38 2.89 -3.39
N GLU A 129 -34.60 2.62 -2.11
CA GLU A 129 -35.89 2.22 -1.56
C GLU A 129 -36.96 3.31 -1.78
N SER A 130 -36.60 4.58 -1.56
CA SER A 130 -37.49 5.72 -1.82
C SER A 130 -37.87 5.82 -3.30
N SER A 131 -36.90 5.71 -4.21
CA SER A 131 -37.17 5.73 -5.66
C SER A 131 -38.07 4.58 -6.09
N MET A 132 -37.83 3.38 -5.57
CA MET A 132 -38.66 2.21 -5.85
C MET A 132 -40.07 2.37 -5.28
N ALA A 133 -40.23 2.92 -4.08
CA ALA A 133 -41.55 3.17 -3.48
C ALA A 133 -42.38 4.14 -4.33
N GLU A 134 -41.77 5.23 -4.83
CA GLU A 134 -42.43 6.18 -5.73
C GLU A 134 -42.87 5.52 -7.05
N LEU A 135 -42.02 4.67 -7.63
CA LEU A 135 -42.34 3.97 -8.87
C LEU A 135 -43.50 2.98 -8.68
N HIS A 136 -43.51 2.24 -7.58
CA HIS A 136 -44.63 1.36 -7.22
C HIS A 136 -45.93 2.15 -7.03
N GLN A 137 -45.87 3.27 -6.31
CA GLN A 137 -47.06 4.10 -6.09
C GLN A 137 -47.62 4.68 -7.39
N LYS A 138 -46.76 5.11 -8.32
CA LYS A 138 -47.18 5.55 -9.67
C LYS A 138 -47.85 4.42 -10.43
N LEU A 139 -47.29 3.23 -10.41
CA LEU A 139 -47.86 2.06 -11.08
C LEU A 139 -49.23 1.69 -10.50
N GLU A 140 -49.36 1.70 -9.17
CA GLU A 140 -50.61 1.41 -8.48
C GLU A 140 -51.70 2.43 -8.82
N ASN A 141 -51.36 3.71 -8.91
CA ASN A 141 -52.27 4.75 -9.37
C ASN A 141 -52.73 4.56 -10.82
N GLU A 142 -51.85 4.16 -11.74
CA GLU A 142 -52.22 3.87 -13.13
C GLU A 142 -53.09 2.62 -13.24
N VAL A 143 -52.83 1.59 -12.44
CA VAL A 143 -53.68 0.39 -12.35
C VAL A 143 -55.08 0.76 -11.87
N GLU A 144 -55.19 1.61 -10.84
CA GLU A 144 -56.49 2.04 -10.33
C GLU A 144 -57.25 2.91 -11.35
N LYS A 145 -56.56 3.82 -12.06
CA LYS A 145 -57.16 4.56 -13.19
C LYS A 145 -57.70 3.62 -14.25
N CYS A 146 -56.89 2.67 -14.74
CA CYS A 146 -57.32 1.69 -15.73
C CYS A 146 -58.54 0.89 -15.24
N ARG A 147 -58.56 0.53 -13.95
CA ARG A 147 -59.69 -0.17 -13.33
C ARG A 147 -60.96 0.68 -13.33
N THR A 148 -60.85 1.97 -13.00
CA THR A 148 -62.00 2.90 -13.04
C THR A 148 -62.55 3.11 -14.44
N GLU A 149 -61.68 3.31 -15.43
CA GLU A 149 -62.05 3.48 -16.85
C GLU A 149 -62.69 2.22 -17.41
N TYR A 150 -62.11 1.04 -17.13
CA TYR A 150 -62.69 -0.24 -17.51
C TYR A 150 -64.09 -0.41 -16.92
N ASN A 151 -64.28 -0.10 -15.64
CA ASN A 151 -65.60 -0.18 -15.01
C ASN A 151 -66.59 0.77 -15.69
N LYS A 152 -66.19 2.02 -15.97
CA LYS A 152 -67.02 3.00 -16.68
C LYS A 152 -67.46 2.47 -18.05
N LEU A 153 -66.51 2.00 -18.86
CA LEU A 153 -66.78 1.46 -20.18
C LEU A 153 -67.69 0.21 -20.12
N ARG A 154 -67.50 -0.64 -19.11
CA ARG A 154 -68.36 -1.80 -18.88
C ARG A 154 -69.81 -1.38 -18.60
N TYR A 155 -70.02 -0.34 -17.80
CA TYR A 155 -71.37 0.18 -17.52
C TYR A 155 -71.99 0.82 -18.77
N GLU A 156 -71.24 1.63 -19.52
CA GLU A 156 -71.70 2.23 -20.78
C GLU A 156 -72.08 1.16 -21.81
N HIS A 157 -71.24 0.14 -21.98
CA HIS A 157 -71.53 -0.99 -22.86
C HIS A 157 -72.81 -1.74 -22.45
N ALA A 158 -73.00 -2.00 -21.14
CA ALA A 158 -74.21 -2.63 -20.64
C ALA A 158 -75.47 -1.77 -20.90
N PHE A 159 -75.36 -0.46 -20.68
CA PHE A 159 -76.43 0.50 -20.95
C PHE A 159 -76.79 0.53 -22.45
N LEU A 160 -75.80 0.70 -23.33
CA LEU A 160 -76.01 0.72 -24.78
C LEU A 160 -76.60 -0.58 -25.31
N LYS A 161 -76.15 -1.73 -24.79
CA LYS A 161 -76.71 -3.04 -25.13
C LYS A 161 -78.19 -3.12 -24.75
N SER A 162 -78.54 -2.68 -23.54
CA SER A 162 -79.93 -2.64 -23.08
C SER A 162 -80.79 -1.70 -23.93
N GLU A 163 -80.28 -0.53 -24.31
CA GLU A 163 -80.98 0.41 -25.19
C GLU A 163 -81.18 -0.16 -26.60
N PHE A 164 -80.17 -0.85 -27.14
CA PHE A 164 -80.25 -1.51 -28.44
C PHE A 164 -81.29 -2.64 -28.44
N GLU A 165 -81.27 -3.49 -27.42
CA GLU A 165 -82.25 -4.58 -27.24
C GLU A 165 -83.68 -4.00 -27.11
N ARG A 166 -83.85 -2.93 -26.32
CA ARG A 166 -85.14 -2.21 -26.20
C ARG A 166 -85.62 -1.67 -27.54
N GLN A 167 -84.76 -0.98 -28.30
CA GLN A 167 -85.12 -0.47 -29.62
C GLN A 167 -85.45 -1.58 -30.62
N GLN A 168 -84.75 -2.71 -30.55
CA GLN A 168 -85.04 -3.87 -31.39
C GLN A 168 -86.42 -4.46 -31.08
N GLU A 169 -86.76 -4.60 -29.80
CA GLU A 169 -88.08 -5.04 -29.35
C GLU A 169 -89.19 -4.07 -29.75
N GLU A 170 -89.00 -2.76 -29.55
CA GLU A 170 -89.98 -1.72 -29.92
C GLU A 170 -90.22 -1.65 -31.43
N ASN A 171 -89.17 -1.80 -32.25
CA ASN A 171 -89.29 -1.74 -33.71
C ASN A 171 -89.80 -3.05 -34.34
N SER A 172 -89.73 -4.18 -33.63
CA SER A 172 -90.15 -5.49 -34.16
C SER A 172 -91.63 -5.53 -34.58
N PRO A 173 -92.60 -5.10 -33.74
CA PRO A 173 -94.01 -5.01 -34.15
C PRO A 173 -94.24 -4.01 -35.29
N PHE A 174 -93.51 -2.90 -35.33
CA PHE A 174 -93.62 -1.89 -36.39
C PHE A 174 -93.12 -2.42 -37.73
N LEU A 175 -91.97 -3.11 -37.75
CA LEU A 175 -91.46 -3.78 -38.95
C LEU A 175 -92.40 -4.91 -39.41
N PHE A 176 -92.95 -5.68 -38.48
CA PHE A 176 -93.98 -6.69 -38.79
C PHE A 176 -95.23 -6.05 -39.41
N LEU A 177 -95.68 -4.90 -38.87
CA LEU A 177 -96.82 -4.15 -39.41
C LEU A 177 -96.51 -3.57 -40.79
N ILE A 178 -95.32 -2.98 -41.00
CA ILE A 178 -94.89 -2.49 -42.33
C ILE A 178 -94.82 -3.64 -43.33
N ASN A 179 -94.25 -4.79 -42.97
CA ASN A 179 -94.17 -5.93 -43.87
C ASN A 179 -95.56 -6.47 -44.22
N ASN A 180 -96.46 -6.60 -43.24
CA ASN A 180 -97.85 -7.00 -43.50
C ASN A 180 -98.61 -5.97 -44.33
N TYR A 181 -98.40 -4.68 -44.04
CA TYR A 181 -98.98 -3.58 -44.82
C TYR A 181 -98.44 -3.57 -46.24
N GLN A 182 -97.13 -3.79 -46.45
CA GLN A 182 -96.53 -3.89 -47.78
C GLN A 182 -97.06 -5.11 -48.54
N VAL A 183 -97.25 -6.26 -47.89
CA VAL A 183 -97.88 -7.45 -48.49
C VAL A 183 -99.34 -7.16 -48.86
N ALA A 184 -100.11 -6.56 -47.95
CA ALA A 184 -101.49 -6.17 -48.20
C ALA A 184 -101.60 -5.11 -49.30
N ARG A 185 -100.68 -4.15 -49.33
CA ARG A 185 -100.57 -3.13 -50.37
C ARG A 185 -100.17 -3.73 -51.71
N LEU A 186 -99.23 -4.67 -51.78
CA LEU A 186 -98.87 -5.36 -53.03
C LEU A 186 -100.03 -6.22 -53.56
N LEU A 187 -100.81 -6.84 -52.65
CA LEU A 187 -102.07 -7.52 -53.00
C LEU A 187 -103.13 -6.52 -53.50
N LYS A 188 -103.23 -5.35 -52.86
CA LYS A 188 -104.12 -4.26 -53.26
C LYS A 188 -103.67 -3.59 -54.56
N ASP A 189 -102.38 -3.42 -54.82
CA ASP A 189 -101.79 -2.86 -56.04
C ASP A 189 -101.97 -3.83 -57.22
N LYS A 190 -101.94 -5.15 -56.98
CA LYS A 190 -102.40 -6.18 -57.93
C LYS A 190 -103.91 -6.07 -58.23
N GLU A 191 -104.71 -5.64 -57.26
CA GLU A 191 -106.16 -5.44 -57.37
C GLU A 191 -106.54 -4.06 -57.95
N LEU A 192 -105.67 -3.05 -57.76
CA LEU A 192 -105.79 -1.67 -58.23
C LEU A 192 -105.19 -1.49 -59.63
N HIS A 193 -104.25 -2.32 -60.07
CA HIS A 193 -103.91 -2.44 -61.50
C HIS A 193 -105.12 -2.88 -62.34
N ASN A 194 -106.11 -3.54 -61.72
CA ASN A 194 -107.42 -3.82 -62.33
C ASN A 194 -108.45 -2.68 -62.17
N GLN A 195 -108.17 -1.62 -61.39
CA GLN A 195 -109.16 -0.60 -61.01
C GLN A 195 -108.70 0.87 -61.17
N LEU A 196 -107.52 1.15 -61.74
CA LEU A 196 -107.02 2.52 -61.98
C LEU A 196 -107.13 2.96 -63.45
N LEU A 197 -108.35 2.86 -63.97
CA LEU A 197 -108.90 3.85 -64.89
C LEU A 197 -109.54 4.93 -64.03
N ASP A 198 -109.02 6.16 -64.17
CA ASP A 198 -109.55 7.44 -63.71
C ASP A 198 -109.45 7.79 -62.21
N LEU A 199 -109.21 9.04 -61.78
CA LEU A 199 -108.36 10.16 -62.23
C LEU A 199 -108.57 11.24 -61.15
N THR A 200 -107.48 11.88 -60.69
CA THR A 200 -107.45 13.26 -60.13
C THR A 200 -108.23 13.52 -58.82
N ARG A 201 -107.89 14.48 -57.95
CA ARG A 201 -107.19 15.77 -58.05
C ARG A 201 -106.88 16.18 -56.62
N ASP A 202 -105.71 16.75 -56.34
CA ASP A 202 -105.22 16.83 -54.98
C ASP A 202 -104.90 18.27 -54.50
N SER A 203 -105.84 18.83 -53.73
CA SER A 203 -105.64 20.03 -52.91
C SER A 203 -105.05 19.70 -51.54
N LYS A 204 -105.08 18.43 -51.10
CA LYS A 204 -104.46 17.96 -49.84
C LYS A 204 -102.94 17.73 -50.02
N CYS A 205 -102.50 17.47 -51.24
CA CYS A 205 -101.10 17.37 -51.63
C CYS A 205 -100.32 18.67 -51.37
N MET A 206 -100.92 19.84 -51.59
CA MET A 206 -100.24 21.12 -51.31
C MET A 206 -100.00 21.38 -49.81
N GLU A 207 -100.92 21.01 -48.92
CA GLU A 207 -100.70 21.13 -47.48
C GLU A 207 -99.70 20.10 -46.95
N ALA A 208 -99.70 18.89 -47.51
CA ALA A 208 -98.70 17.87 -47.21
C ALA A 208 -97.29 18.33 -47.63
N LEU A 209 -97.15 18.88 -48.85
CA LEU A 209 -95.90 19.46 -49.34
C LEU A 209 -95.43 20.66 -48.50
N SER A 210 -96.34 21.49 -47.98
CA SER A 210 -95.99 22.61 -47.09
C SER A 210 -95.47 22.13 -45.73
N ARG A 211 -96.10 21.11 -45.14
CA ARG A 211 -95.61 20.48 -43.90
C ARG A 211 -94.27 19.76 -44.10
N GLU A 212 -94.10 19.08 -45.23
CA GLU A 212 -92.84 18.42 -45.59
C GLU A 212 -91.72 19.45 -45.80
N LYS A 213 -92.00 20.57 -46.48
CA LYS A 213 -91.07 21.69 -46.62
C LYS A 213 -90.61 22.22 -45.25
N ALA A 214 -91.51 22.38 -44.29
CA ALA A 214 -91.14 22.82 -42.94
C ALA A 214 -90.26 21.80 -42.19
N GLN A 215 -90.57 20.51 -42.31
CA GLN A 215 -89.76 19.43 -41.72
C GLN A 215 -88.36 19.36 -42.35
N LEU A 216 -88.27 19.52 -43.68
CA LEU A 216 -86.99 19.58 -44.40
C LEU A 216 -86.15 20.78 -43.98
N ILE A 217 -86.76 21.95 -43.76
CA ILE A 217 -86.06 23.13 -43.25
C ILE A 217 -85.50 22.90 -41.85
N GLN A 218 -86.27 22.25 -40.96
CA GLN A 218 -85.78 21.92 -39.61
C GLN A 218 -84.64 20.90 -39.65
N LYS A 219 -84.75 19.89 -40.51
CA LYS A 219 -83.70 18.88 -40.71
C LYS A 219 -82.42 19.51 -41.29
N MET A 220 -82.55 20.44 -42.22
CA MET A 220 -81.43 21.19 -42.79
C MET A 220 -80.70 22.02 -41.72
N LYS A 221 -81.43 22.71 -40.83
CA LYS A 221 -80.84 23.43 -39.69
C LYS A 221 -80.13 22.50 -38.70
N GLY A 222 -80.68 21.31 -38.46
CA GLY A 222 -80.04 20.29 -37.62
C GLY A 222 -78.71 19.82 -38.22
N LEU A 223 -78.69 19.54 -39.52
CA LEU A 223 -77.48 19.16 -40.26
C LEU A 223 -76.45 20.30 -40.31
N GLU A 224 -76.88 21.55 -40.44
CA GLU A 224 -75.97 22.72 -40.37
C GLU A 224 -75.27 22.83 -39.01
N ALA A 225 -75.99 22.58 -37.91
CA ALA A 225 -75.40 22.56 -36.57
C ALA A 225 -74.40 21.41 -36.38
N GLU A 226 -74.74 20.21 -36.86
CA GLU A 226 -73.85 19.04 -36.84
C GLU A 226 -72.56 19.29 -37.64
N VAL A 227 -72.66 19.96 -38.80
CA VAL A 227 -71.49 20.33 -39.61
C VAL A 227 -70.58 21.31 -38.86
N GLU A 228 -71.15 22.27 -38.13
CA GLU A 228 -70.36 23.23 -37.35
C GLU A 228 -69.69 22.56 -36.13
N GLU A 229 -70.39 21.65 -35.45
CA GLU A 229 -69.83 20.84 -34.36
C GLU A 229 -68.65 19.98 -34.86
N LEU A 230 -68.84 19.24 -35.96
CA LEU A 230 -67.77 18.42 -36.58
C LEU A 230 -66.57 19.26 -37.03
N ARG A 231 -66.77 20.50 -37.49
CA ARG A 231 -65.67 21.42 -37.80
C ARG A 231 -64.91 21.81 -36.54
N SER A 232 -65.61 22.14 -35.46
CA SER A 232 -64.98 22.47 -34.19
C SER A 232 -64.20 21.29 -33.59
N GLU A 233 -64.73 20.07 -33.68
CA GLU A 233 -64.03 18.85 -33.25
C GLU A 233 -62.78 18.58 -34.08
N LYS A 234 -62.88 18.73 -35.41
CA LYS A 234 -61.73 18.61 -36.30
C LYS A 234 -60.62 19.60 -35.94
N ASP A 235 -60.97 20.87 -35.72
CA ASP A 235 -60.00 21.91 -35.35
C ASP A 235 -59.35 21.60 -33.99
N ASN A 236 -60.15 21.15 -33.01
CA ASN A 236 -59.64 20.70 -31.72
C ASN A 236 -58.67 19.50 -31.85
N CYS A 237 -59.02 18.49 -32.65
CA CYS A 237 -58.14 17.35 -32.94
C CYS A 237 -56.84 17.78 -33.64
N SER A 238 -56.91 18.75 -34.56
CA SER A 238 -55.71 19.30 -35.23
C SER A 238 -54.78 19.98 -34.23
N VAL A 239 -55.33 20.84 -33.35
CA VAL A 239 -54.55 21.52 -32.30
C VAL A 239 -53.93 20.50 -31.34
N GLN A 240 -54.67 19.45 -30.98
CA GLN A 240 -54.17 18.39 -30.12
C GLN A 240 -53.02 17.63 -30.80
N ALA A 241 -53.16 17.25 -32.07
CA ALA A 241 -52.11 16.58 -32.84
C ALA A 241 -50.84 17.42 -32.92
N ASP A 242 -50.96 18.71 -33.21
CA ASP A 242 -49.83 19.64 -33.25
C ASP A 242 -49.16 19.82 -31.87
N SER A 243 -49.95 19.80 -30.79
CA SER A 243 -49.41 19.88 -29.43
C SER A 243 -48.58 18.63 -29.08
N VAL A 244 -49.06 17.44 -29.43
CA VAL A 244 -48.38 16.16 -29.16
C VAL A 244 -47.12 16.07 -30.02
N GLN A 245 -47.19 16.44 -31.28
CA GLN A 245 -46.02 16.44 -32.17
C GLN A 245 -44.93 17.40 -31.66
N ARG A 246 -45.29 18.60 -31.22
CA ARG A 246 -44.33 19.54 -30.62
C ARG A 246 -43.69 18.97 -29.36
N ALA A 247 -44.48 18.37 -28.47
CA ALA A 247 -43.96 17.73 -27.27
C ALA A 247 -42.97 16.58 -27.59
N GLN A 248 -43.30 15.74 -28.58
CA GLN A 248 -42.42 14.65 -29.03
C GLN A 248 -41.11 15.17 -29.62
N VAL A 249 -41.16 16.21 -30.46
CA VAL A 249 -39.96 16.84 -31.02
C VAL A 249 -39.08 17.44 -29.91
N GLN A 250 -39.69 18.08 -28.92
CA GLN A 250 -38.96 18.61 -27.78
C GLN A 250 -38.29 17.49 -26.96
N GLN A 251 -39.02 16.42 -26.63
CA GLN A 251 -38.45 15.27 -25.93
C GLN A 251 -37.30 14.61 -26.71
N LEU A 252 -37.43 14.48 -28.03
CA LEU A 252 -36.35 13.99 -28.89
C LEU A 252 -35.11 14.89 -28.84
N ALA A 253 -35.29 16.21 -28.85
CA ALA A 253 -34.18 17.16 -28.73
C ALA A 253 -33.49 17.09 -27.36
N GLU A 254 -34.27 16.95 -26.29
CA GLU A 254 -33.77 16.76 -24.91
C GLU A 254 -32.98 15.45 -24.78
N MET A 255 -33.51 14.34 -25.29
CA MET A 255 -32.81 13.05 -25.33
C MET A 255 -31.51 13.12 -26.14
N GLN A 256 -31.51 13.82 -27.28
CA GLN A 256 -30.30 14.02 -28.08
C GLN A 256 -29.25 14.88 -27.36
N ALA A 257 -29.67 15.92 -26.64
CA ALA A 257 -28.77 16.75 -25.84
C ALA A 257 -28.15 15.92 -24.70
N MET A 258 -28.96 15.13 -23.99
CA MET A 258 -28.49 14.25 -22.92
C MET A 258 -27.51 13.18 -23.44
N ALA A 259 -27.80 12.58 -24.59
CA ALA A 259 -26.89 11.62 -25.22
C ALA A 259 -25.52 12.24 -25.53
N ARG A 260 -25.49 13.47 -26.06
CA ARG A 260 -24.22 14.19 -26.33
C ARG A 260 -23.47 14.51 -25.03
N PHE A 261 -24.17 14.90 -23.97
CA PHE A 261 -23.57 15.14 -22.67
C PHE A 261 -22.90 13.87 -22.12
N LEU A 262 -23.63 12.75 -22.09
CA LEU A 262 -23.11 11.46 -21.64
C LEU A 262 -21.91 10.98 -22.49
N GLU A 263 -21.93 11.22 -23.80
CA GLU A 263 -20.79 10.92 -24.68
C GLU A 263 -19.54 11.73 -24.29
N THR A 264 -19.69 13.01 -23.94
CA THR A 264 -18.58 13.85 -23.48
C THR A 264 -18.06 13.44 -22.10
N GLU A 265 -18.96 13.08 -21.19
CA GLU A 265 -18.59 12.59 -19.86
C GLU A 265 -17.85 11.25 -19.95
N LYS A 266 -18.32 10.32 -20.79
CA LYS A 266 -17.63 9.06 -21.09
C LYS A 266 -16.20 9.31 -21.58
N LYS A 267 -16.01 10.19 -22.57
CA LYS A 267 -14.67 10.52 -23.10
C LYS A 267 -13.76 11.15 -22.04
N SER A 268 -14.32 11.96 -21.14
CA SER A 268 -13.58 12.53 -20.01
C SER A 268 -13.13 11.44 -19.04
N ALA A 269 -14.01 10.50 -18.70
CA ALA A 269 -13.69 9.37 -17.83
C ALA A 269 -12.63 8.44 -18.45
N GLU A 270 -12.72 8.17 -19.77
CA GLU A 270 -11.69 7.40 -20.51
C GLU A 270 -10.30 8.05 -20.40
N LEU A 271 -10.21 9.38 -20.55
CA LEU A 271 -8.94 10.10 -20.39
C LEU A 271 -8.38 10.02 -18.96
N GLN A 272 -9.25 10.03 -17.94
CA GLN A 272 -8.82 9.87 -16.55
C GLN A 272 -8.29 8.46 -16.28
N ILE A 273 -8.95 7.43 -16.83
CA ILE A 273 -8.48 6.04 -16.75
C ILE A 273 -7.09 5.93 -17.39
N ASP A 274 -6.91 6.45 -18.61
CA ASP A 274 -5.61 6.43 -19.31
C ASP A 274 -4.49 7.10 -18.49
N GLN A 275 -4.81 8.19 -17.78
CA GLN A 275 -3.85 8.88 -16.92
C GLN A 275 -3.46 8.02 -15.71
N ILE A 276 -4.45 7.45 -15.01
CA ILE A 276 -4.21 6.59 -13.84
C ILE A 276 -3.42 5.34 -14.24
N GLU A 277 -3.71 4.74 -15.39
CA GLU A 277 -2.95 3.59 -15.91
C GLU A 277 -1.49 3.91 -16.22
N LYS A 278 -1.20 5.12 -16.73
CA LYS A 278 0.18 5.59 -16.91
C LYS A 278 0.90 5.76 -15.59
N GLU A 279 0.26 6.38 -14.61
CA GLU A 279 0.81 6.55 -13.25
C GLU A 279 1.07 5.21 -12.57
N LEU A 280 0.15 4.25 -12.71
CA LEU A 280 0.30 2.90 -12.19
C LEU A 280 1.50 2.18 -12.82
N ARG A 281 1.66 2.25 -14.15
CA ARG A 281 2.82 1.67 -14.85
C ARG A 281 4.15 2.26 -14.37
N MET A 282 4.25 3.58 -14.26
CA MET A 282 5.47 4.24 -13.77
C MET A 282 5.78 3.83 -12.32
N SER A 283 4.77 3.76 -11.45
CA SER A 283 4.93 3.29 -10.08
C SER A 283 5.40 1.84 -10.02
N HIS A 284 4.88 0.98 -10.89
CA HIS A 284 5.28 -0.42 -10.94
C HIS A 284 6.75 -0.57 -11.40
N GLU A 285 7.17 0.21 -12.41
CA GLU A 285 8.55 0.24 -12.89
C GLU A 285 9.52 0.77 -11.82
N GLN A 286 9.14 1.81 -11.09
CA GLN A 286 9.93 2.31 -9.95
C GLN A 286 10.05 1.28 -8.84
N ASN A 287 8.95 0.62 -8.47
CA ASN A 287 8.97 -0.46 -7.48
C ASN A 287 9.89 -1.60 -7.92
N PHE A 288 9.82 -2.03 -9.18
CA PHE A 288 10.70 -3.05 -9.72
C PHE A 288 12.19 -2.69 -9.59
N LEU A 289 12.55 -1.43 -9.90
CA LEU A 289 13.91 -0.92 -9.73
C LEU A 289 14.36 -0.92 -8.27
N LEU A 290 13.50 -0.48 -7.35
CA LEU A 290 13.80 -0.45 -5.92
C LEU A 290 13.95 -1.86 -5.34
N THR A 291 13.05 -2.79 -5.68
CA THR A 291 13.13 -4.19 -5.26
C THR A 291 14.42 -4.85 -5.78
N THR A 292 14.81 -4.57 -7.03
CA THR A 292 16.06 -5.09 -7.59
C THR A 292 17.29 -4.54 -6.86
N LYS A 293 17.30 -3.25 -6.53
CA LYS A 293 18.39 -2.64 -5.73
C LYS A 293 18.45 -3.22 -4.32
N LEU A 294 17.29 -3.38 -3.67
CA LEU A 294 17.18 -3.97 -2.35
C LEU A 294 17.76 -5.39 -2.34
N HIS A 295 17.40 -6.24 -3.31
CA HIS A 295 17.93 -7.59 -3.39
C HIS A 295 19.46 -7.63 -3.55
N LYS A 296 20.04 -6.73 -4.35
CA LYS A 296 21.50 -6.61 -4.49
C LYS A 296 22.17 -6.23 -3.17
N LEU A 297 21.63 -5.25 -2.46
CA LEU A 297 22.17 -4.83 -1.16
C LEU A 297 22.03 -5.95 -0.12
N GLU A 298 20.93 -6.70 -0.12
CA GLU A 298 20.78 -7.89 0.75
C GLU A 298 21.86 -8.94 0.46
N GLN A 299 22.17 -9.20 -0.81
CA GLN A 299 23.25 -10.12 -1.19
C GLN A 299 24.63 -9.62 -0.69
N GLU A 300 24.91 -8.33 -0.84
CA GLU A 300 26.15 -7.71 -0.33
C GLU A 300 26.26 -7.82 1.20
N VAL A 301 25.18 -7.52 1.92
CA VAL A 301 25.12 -7.67 3.38
C VAL A 301 25.39 -9.11 3.80
N ASN A 302 24.75 -10.08 3.12
CA ASN A 302 24.98 -11.50 3.41
C ASN A 302 26.43 -11.91 3.17
N SER A 303 27.06 -11.44 2.09
CA SER A 303 28.48 -11.67 1.80
C SER A 303 29.38 -11.08 2.90
N LEU A 304 29.15 -9.83 3.30
CA LEU A 304 29.92 -9.20 4.38
C LEU A 304 29.73 -9.92 5.71
N VAL A 305 28.52 -10.38 6.03
CA VAL A 305 28.25 -11.18 7.24
C VAL A 305 29.04 -12.49 7.22
N THR A 306 29.13 -13.17 6.07
CA THR A 306 29.95 -14.39 5.95
C THR A 306 31.44 -14.09 6.16
N GLN A 307 31.98 -13.05 5.53
CA GLN A 307 33.38 -12.64 5.70
C GLN A 307 33.70 -12.27 7.15
N VAL A 308 32.82 -11.54 7.84
CA VAL A 308 33.01 -11.19 9.26
C VAL A 308 33.04 -12.45 10.13
N LYS A 309 32.20 -13.45 9.85
CA LYS A 309 32.22 -14.73 10.58
C LYS A 309 33.53 -15.48 10.35
N GLU A 310 34.02 -15.50 9.12
CA GLU A 310 35.30 -16.12 8.75
C GLU A 310 36.47 -15.43 9.44
N PHE A 311 36.56 -14.10 9.39
CA PHE A 311 37.60 -13.34 10.09
C PHE A 311 37.56 -13.56 11.59
N LYS A 312 36.35 -13.58 12.20
CA LYS A 312 36.19 -13.88 13.63
C LYS A 312 36.71 -15.28 13.97
N HIS A 313 36.44 -16.27 13.13
CA HIS A 313 36.93 -17.63 13.32
C HIS A 313 38.46 -17.71 13.15
N SER A 314 39.00 -17.11 12.09
CA SER A 314 40.44 -17.04 11.81
C SER A 314 41.19 -16.36 12.96
N HIS A 315 40.70 -15.21 13.43
CA HIS A 315 41.30 -14.51 14.57
C HIS A 315 41.27 -15.35 15.85
N LYS A 316 40.17 -16.07 16.11
CA LYS A 316 40.07 -16.97 17.27
C LYS A 316 41.15 -18.06 17.19
N LEU A 317 41.38 -18.65 16.02
CA LEU A 317 42.44 -19.65 15.81
C LEU A 317 43.84 -19.07 16.02
N GLU A 318 44.11 -17.89 15.46
CA GLU A 318 45.40 -17.21 15.61
C GLU A 318 45.70 -16.87 17.08
N VAL A 319 44.73 -16.33 17.82
CA VAL A 319 44.85 -16.08 19.26
C VAL A 319 45.14 -17.36 20.03
N THR A 320 44.47 -18.48 19.70
CA THR A 320 44.77 -19.77 20.35
C THR A 320 46.17 -20.26 20.03
N ASN A 321 46.63 -20.09 18.78
CA ASN A 321 47.98 -20.48 18.36
C ASN A 321 49.06 -19.67 19.08
N VAL A 322 48.91 -18.34 19.15
CA VAL A 322 49.83 -17.46 19.88
C VAL A 322 49.89 -17.81 21.37
N LYS A 323 48.74 -18.12 21.99
CA LYS A 323 48.70 -18.57 23.39
C LYS A 323 49.44 -19.89 23.61
N LEU A 324 49.32 -20.84 22.68
CA LEU A 324 50.04 -22.12 22.74
C LEU A 324 51.55 -21.93 22.59
N GLU A 325 52.00 -21.11 21.63
CA GLU A 325 53.41 -20.78 21.44
C GLU A 325 54.01 -20.04 22.66
N ALA A 326 53.26 -19.10 23.25
CA ALA A 326 53.67 -18.43 24.48
C ALA A 326 53.79 -19.41 25.66
N ALA A 327 52.90 -20.40 25.77
CA ALA A 327 52.99 -21.43 26.80
C ALA A 327 54.17 -22.39 26.57
N ARG A 328 54.45 -22.76 25.32
CA ARG A 328 55.61 -23.60 24.93
C ARG A 328 56.93 -22.92 25.29
N THR A 329 57.12 -21.68 24.81
CA THR A 329 58.33 -20.89 25.09
C THR A 329 58.52 -20.66 26.59
N LYS A 330 57.43 -20.39 27.35
CA LYS A 330 57.50 -20.31 28.81
C LYS A 330 57.98 -21.61 29.45
N SER A 331 57.44 -22.77 29.03
CA SER A 331 57.87 -24.07 29.54
C SER A 331 59.33 -24.38 29.22
N GLU A 332 59.82 -23.99 28.04
CA GLU A 332 61.22 -24.12 27.65
C GLU A 332 62.14 -23.27 28.53
N ILE A 333 61.77 -22.02 28.79
CA ILE A 333 62.50 -21.13 29.70
C ILE A 333 62.53 -21.72 31.12
N GLU A 334 61.40 -22.20 31.64
CA GLU A 334 61.33 -22.85 32.95
C GLU A 334 62.24 -24.09 33.04
N LYS A 335 62.29 -24.92 31.98
CA LYS A 335 63.22 -26.06 31.91
C LYS A 335 64.68 -25.62 31.95
N GLU A 336 65.05 -24.57 31.21
CA GLU A 336 66.42 -24.04 31.22
C GLU A 336 66.77 -23.38 32.57
N ILE A 337 65.82 -22.68 33.22
CA ILE A 337 65.99 -22.17 34.60
C ILE A 337 66.27 -23.33 35.55
N ASN A 338 65.44 -24.38 35.54
CA ASN A 338 65.62 -25.56 36.39
C ASN A 338 66.99 -26.22 36.16
N LYS A 339 67.41 -26.35 34.90
CA LYS A 339 68.72 -26.90 34.52
C LYS A 339 69.89 -26.05 35.04
N ILE A 340 69.79 -24.73 34.94
CA ILE A 340 70.79 -23.80 35.49
C ILE A 340 70.81 -23.89 37.02
N GLN A 341 69.65 -23.89 37.67
CA GLN A 341 69.52 -24.04 39.12
C GLN A 341 70.14 -25.35 39.61
N SER A 342 69.84 -26.50 38.99
CA SER A 342 70.47 -27.79 39.34
C SER A 342 71.99 -27.75 39.20
N LYS A 343 72.51 -27.12 38.13
CA LYS A 343 73.96 -26.92 37.96
C LYS A 343 74.55 -26.02 39.06
N MET A 344 73.85 -24.95 39.44
CA MET A 344 74.28 -24.08 40.55
C MET A 344 74.30 -24.82 41.88
N TYR A 345 73.21 -25.51 42.25
CA TYR A 345 73.15 -26.31 43.47
C TYR A 345 74.25 -27.35 43.50
N GLY A 346 74.47 -28.10 42.41
CA GLY A 346 75.57 -29.06 42.32
C GLY A 346 76.95 -28.44 42.54
N LYS A 347 77.21 -27.25 42.00
CA LYS A 347 78.46 -26.52 42.27
C LYS A 347 78.56 -26.05 43.72
N THR A 348 77.50 -25.50 44.29
CA THR A 348 77.48 -25.02 45.69
C THR A 348 77.68 -26.18 46.67
N TYR A 349 77.04 -27.33 46.45
CA TYR A 349 77.26 -28.55 47.24
C TYR A 349 78.72 -29.02 47.17
N ASN A 350 79.32 -29.00 45.98
CA ASN A 350 80.75 -29.33 45.83
C ASN A 350 81.66 -28.33 46.55
N TYR A 351 81.40 -27.02 46.44
CA TYR A 351 82.17 -26.01 47.19
C TYR A 351 82.05 -26.19 48.70
N PHE A 352 80.86 -26.49 49.21
CA PHE A 352 80.64 -26.74 50.62
C PHE A 352 81.41 -27.99 51.09
N LEU A 353 81.37 -29.09 50.33
CA LEU A 353 82.16 -30.30 50.59
C LEU A 353 83.67 -29.99 50.62
N ILE A 354 84.18 -29.19 49.67
CA ILE A 354 85.59 -28.80 49.61
C ILE A 354 85.97 -27.96 50.83
N ILE A 355 85.18 -26.94 51.18
CA ILE A 355 85.46 -26.10 52.35
C ILE A 355 85.44 -26.93 53.63
N SER A 356 84.44 -27.80 53.82
CA SER A 356 84.35 -28.69 54.98
C SER A 356 85.53 -29.67 55.07
N PHE A 357 86.05 -30.13 53.93
CA PHE A 357 87.25 -30.98 53.88
C PHE A 357 88.52 -30.20 54.25
N VAL A 358 88.62 -28.93 53.85
CA VAL A 358 89.77 -28.06 54.15
C VAL A 358 89.77 -27.60 55.61
N THR A 359 88.61 -27.34 56.23
CA THR A 359 88.52 -26.93 57.65
C THR A 359 88.58 -28.09 58.66
N SER A 360 88.54 -29.34 58.20
CA SER A 360 88.65 -30.55 59.04
C SER A 360 90.06 -31.18 59.05
N ARG A 361 91.06 -30.47 58.53
CA ARG A 361 92.49 -30.74 58.69
C ARG A 361 93.11 -29.62 59.50
#